data_AF-A0A959D6K1-F1
#
_entry.id   AF-A0A959D6K1-F1
#
_cell.length_a   1.000
_cell.length_b   1.000
_cell.length_c   1.000
_cell.angle_alpha   90.00
_cell.angle_beta   90.00
_cell.angle_gamma   90.00
#
_symmetry.space_group_name_H-M   'P 1'
#
loop_
_entity.id
_entity.type
_entity.pdbx_description
1 polymer ?
#
loop_
_entity_poly.entity_id
_entity_poly.type
_entity_poly.pdbx_seq_one_letter_code
_entity_poly.pdbx_strand_id
1 'polypeptide(L)'
;MEKTKKPPMVSFSHFLEKFPVVELPITLAEEAHHAFSLKNDPLPALMIEQFILPLEVREVDDYTEFIPCMRIPDTQEFHAIIYWRAGLLNYQYTLACFTKKGELIDKRVIAGTFSDGQALTASVATIDEDWIISVVSGEAGAGQKLYDPSSSTAYQLELLPEGRIVNVSIE
;
A
#
# COMPACT_ATOMS: atom_id res chain seq x y z
N MET A 1 -20.46 -36.25 16.17
CA MET A 1 -20.91 -35.20 15.24
C MET A 1 -20.17 -33.93 15.59
N GLU A 2 -19.04 -33.71 14.93
CA GLU A 2 -18.24 -32.51 15.12
C GLU A 2 -18.95 -31.36 14.41
N LYS A 3 -19.50 -30.41 15.18
CA LYS A 3 -20.10 -29.20 14.60
C LYS A 3 -18.95 -28.38 14.03
N THR A 4 -18.78 -28.42 12.71
CA THR A 4 -17.90 -27.52 11.97
C THR A 4 -18.34 -26.08 12.23
N LYS A 5 -17.72 -25.42 13.22
CA LYS A 5 -17.87 -23.98 13.42
C LYS A 5 -17.27 -23.33 12.17
N LYS A 6 -18.10 -22.61 11.41
CA LYS A 6 -17.58 -21.75 10.33
C LYS A 6 -16.54 -20.81 10.94
N PRO A 7 -15.38 -20.60 10.29
CA PRO A 7 -14.41 -19.64 10.77
C PRO A 7 -15.06 -18.26 10.89
N PRO A 8 -14.67 -17.45 11.88
CA PRO A 8 -15.20 -16.10 12.05
C PRO A 8 -14.93 -15.29 10.78
N MET A 9 -15.95 -14.62 10.23
CA MET A 9 -15.81 -13.74 9.07
C MET A 9 -15.91 -12.29 9.50
N VAL A 10 -15.00 -11.46 8.99
CA VAL A 10 -15.01 -10.02 9.19
C VAL A 10 -15.73 -9.38 8.00
N SER A 11 -16.63 -8.43 8.24
CA SER A 11 -17.25 -7.70 7.14
C SER A 11 -16.24 -6.74 6.50
N PHE A 12 -16.35 -6.53 5.19
CA PHE A 12 -15.51 -5.57 4.49
C PHE A 12 -15.65 -4.14 5.05
N SER A 13 -16.85 -3.74 5.47
CA SER A 13 -17.07 -2.45 6.12
C SER A 13 -16.23 -2.28 7.40
N HIS A 14 -16.14 -3.33 8.22
CA HIS A 14 -15.38 -3.29 9.46
C HIS A 14 -13.87 -3.28 9.20
N PHE A 15 -13.42 -3.90 8.11
CA PHE A 15 -12.06 -3.76 7.63
C PHE A 15 -11.77 -2.31 7.20
N LEU A 16 -12.66 -1.67 6.44
CA LEU A 16 -12.50 -0.28 6.00
C LEU A 16 -12.46 0.74 7.16
N GLU A 17 -13.14 0.46 8.28
CA GLU A 17 -13.10 1.30 9.48
C GLU A 17 -11.71 1.45 10.09
N LYS A 18 -10.78 0.53 9.78
CA LYS A 18 -9.38 0.61 10.23
C LYS A 18 -8.57 1.69 9.51
N PHE A 19 -9.08 2.19 8.39
CA PHE A 19 -8.37 3.16 7.56
C PHE A 19 -8.99 4.55 7.76
N PRO A 20 -8.25 5.51 8.34
CA PRO A 20 -8.72 6.88 8.42
C PRO A 20 -8.81 7.49 7.02
N VAL A 21 -9.79 8.36 6.79
CA VAL A 21 -9.81 9.22 5.59
C VAL A 21 -8.89 10.39 5.89
N VAL A 22 -7.99 10.73 4.95
CA VAL A 22 -7.06 11.85 5.06
C VAL A 22 -7.27 12.81 3.90
N GLU A 23 -6.96 14.08 4.15
CA GLU A 23 -6.97 15.11 3.13
C GLU A 23 -5.77 14.95 2.19
N LEU A 24 -6.01 15.21 0.91
CA LEU A 24 -4.97 15.29 -0.12
C LEU A 24 -4.56 16.77 -0.30
N PRO A 25 -3.30 17.05 -0.67
CA PRO A 25 -2.28 16.10 -1.09
C PRO A 25 -1.56 15.45 0.09
N ILE A 26 -1.00 14.26 -0.12
CA ILE A 26 -0.18 13.58 0.88
C ILE A 26 1.05 12.93 0.26
N THR A 27 2.16 12.98 0.99
CA THR A 27 3.43 12.34 0.60
C THR A 27 3.73 11.15 1.51
N LEU A 28 3.88 9.98 0.90
CA LEU A 28 4.34 8.74 1.51
C LEU A 28 5.86 8.63 1.34
N ALA A 29 6.59 9.27 2.26
CA ALA A 29 8.05 9.17 2.35
C ALA A 29 8.48 8.00 3.24
N GLU A 30 9.78 7.69 3.25
CA GLU A 30 10.34 6.66 4.14
C GLU A 30 9.92 6.92 5.59
N GLU A 31 10.18 8.09 6.15
CA GLU A 31 9.83 8.44 7.54
C GLU A 31 8.32 8.44 7.87
N ALA A 32 7.43 8.41 6.86
CA ALA A 32 5.99 8.42 7.10
C ALA A 32 5.52 7.16 7.85
N HIS A 33 6.27 6.05 7.76
CA HIS A 33 5.88 4.80 8.42
C HIS A 33 5.92 4.95 9.93
N HIS A 34 6.90 5.69 10.48
CA HIS A 34 6.94 5.98 11.91
C HIS A 34 5.68 6.71 12.38
N ALA A 35 5.17 7.66 11.60
CA ALA A 35 3.95 8.39 11.94
C ALA A 35 2.70 7.50 11.88
N PHE A 36 2.61 6.57 10.91
CA PHE A 36 1.50 5.63 10.82
C PHE A 36 1.58 4.55 11.91
N SER A 37 2.74 3.93 12.16
CA SER A 37 2.93 2.90 13.19
C SER A 37 2.72 3.43 14.61
N LEU A 38 2.94 4.73 14.85
CA LEU A 38 2.65 5.37 16.14
C LEU A 38 1.16 5.66 16.36
N LYS A 39 0.37 5.75 15.29
CA LYS A 39 -1.03 6.22 15.35
C LYS A 39 -2.04 5.13 15.04
N ASN A 40 -1.68 4.15 14.22
CA ASN A 40 -2.57 3.14 13.70
C ASN A 40 -2.10 1.76 14.19
N ASP A 41 -2.98 1.06 14.88
CA ASP A 41 -2.72 -0.32 15.30
C ASP A 41 -2.55 -1.24 14.08
N PRO A 42 -1.62 -2.22 14.14
CA PRO A 42 -1.55 -3.26 13.13
C PRO A 42 -2.91 -3.95 12.92
N LEU A 43 -3.18 -4.35 11.67
CA LEU A 43 -4.39 -5.06 11.33
C LEU A 43 -4.48 -6.39 12.12
N PRO A 44 -5.66 -6.74 12.66
CA PRO A 44 -5.87 -8.05 13.27
C PRO A 44 -5.62 -9.18 12.27
N ALA A 45 -5.05 -10.29 12.75
CA ALA A 45 -4.72 -11.47 11.92
C ALA A 45 -5.87 -11.92 11.00
N LEU A 46 -7.10 -11.95 11.52
CA LEU A 46 -8.27 -12.35 10.75
C LEU A 46 -8.61 -11.40 9.59
N MET A 47 -8.35 -10.10 9.73
CA MET A 47 -8.49 -9.14 8.64
C MET A 47 -7.38 -9.31 7.61
N ILE A 48 -6.15 -9.57 8.06
CA ILE A 48 -5.00 -9.84 7.20
C ILE A 48 -5.29 -11.08 6.34
N GLU A 49 -5.70 -12.18 6.96
CA GLU A 49 -6.05 -13.44 6.27
C GLU A 49 -7.14 -13.27 5.22
N GLN A 50 -8.17 -12.46 5.50
CA GLN A 50 -9.34 -12.33 4.62
C GLN A 50 -9.18 -11.28 3.52
N PHE A 51 -8.44 -10.20 3.77
CA PHE A 51 -8.42 -9.04 2.88
C PHE A 51 -7.04 -8.63 2.38
N ILE A 52 -5.95 -8.98 3.09
CA ILE A 52 -4.59 -8.57 2.71
C ILE A 52 -3.83 -9.70 2.04
N LEU A 53 -3.74 -10.88 2.67
CA LEU A 53 -3.00 -12.02 2.11
C LEU A 53 -3.47 -12.45 0.72
N PRO A 54 -4.78 -12.42 0.38
CA PRO A 54 -5.23 -12.73 -0.98
C PRO A 54 -4.68 -11.75 -2.03
N LEU A 55 -4.22 -10.57 -1.63
CA LEU A 55 -3.58 -9.58 -2.50
C LEU A 55 -2.08 -9.84 -2.62
N GLU A 56 -1.44 -10.45 -1.64
CA GLU A 56 0.00 -10.65 -1.62
C GLU A 56 0.38 -11.86 -2.49
N VAL A 57 1.20 -11.63 -3.52
CA VAL A 57 1.60 -12.67 -4.49
C VAL A 57 2.76 -13.52 -3.97
N ARG A 58 3.49 -13.03 -2.97
CA ARG A 58 4.63 -13.70 -2.34
C ARG A 58 4.24 -14.14 -0.94
N GLU A 59 4.87 -15.23 -0.49
CA GLU A 59 4.79 -15.63 0.91
C GLU A 59 5.19 -14.44 1.80
N VAL A 60 4.33 -14.20 2.77
CA VAL A 60 4.51 -13.20 3.79
C VAL A 60 5.10 -13.95 4.98
N ASP A 61 6.20 -13.44 5.53
CA ASP A 61 6.79 -14.08 6.71
C ASP A 61 5.93 -13.85 7.96
N ASP A 62 6.11 -14.70 8.97
CA ASP A 62 5.35 -14.65 10.22
C ASP A 62 5.60 -13.36 11.05
N TYR A 63 6.61 -12.57 10.67
CA TYR A 63 7.00 -11.33 11.34
C TYR A 63 6.52 -10.07 10.61
N THR A 64 5.84 -10.24 9.47
CA THR A 64 5.37 -9.12 8.67
C THR A 64 4.11 -8.55 9.30
N GLU A 65 4.19 -7.28 9.68
CA GLU A 65 3.02 -6.54 10.14
C GLU A 65 2.38 -5.78 8.97
N PHE A 66 1.06 -5.66 9.01
CA PHE A 66 0.31 -4.82 8.08
C PHE A 66 -0.36 -3.70 8.84
N ILE A 67 0.01 -2.47 8.53
CA ILE A 67 -0.51 -1.28 9.19
C ILE A 67 -1.47 -0.57 8.24
N PRO A 68 -2.72 -0.33 8.64
CA PRO A 68 -3.66 0.42 7.83
C PRO A 68 -3.22 1.89 7.84
N CYS A 69 -2.96 2.51 6.68
CA CYS A 69 -2.50 3.89 6.63
C CYS A 69 -3.68 4.85 6.43
N MET A 70 -4.41 4.68 5.34
CA MET A 70 -5.45 5.64 4.93
C MET A 70 -6.42 5.10 3.89
N ARG A 71 -7.54 5.81 3.73
CA ARG A 71 -8.47 5.75 2.58
C ARG A 71 -8.34 7.01 1.73
N ILE A 72 -8.38 6.84 0.40
CA ILE A 72 -8.48 7.97 -0.54
C ILE A 72 -9.91 8.55 -0.47
N PRO A 73 -10.07 9.86 -0.24
CA PRO A 73 -11.37 10.52 -0.17
C PRO A 73 -12.10 10.49 -1.52
N ASP A 74 -13.41 10.78 -1.49
CA ASP A 74 -14.26 10.99 -2.67
C ASP A 74 -14.34 9.83 -3.68
N THR A 75 -13.93 8.63 -3.28
CA THR A 75 -14.08 7.39 -4.05
C THR A 75 -15.51 6.86 -3.92
N GLN A 76 -16.48 7.47 -4.60
CA GLN A 76 -17.90 7.14 -4.41
C GLN A 76 -18.29 5.75 -4.97
N GLU A 77 -17.64 5.30 -6.04
CA GLU A 77 -17.98 4.07 -6.77
C GLU A 77 -17.11 2.85 -6.39
N PHE A 78 -16.03 3.08 -5.65
CA PHE A 78 -15.07 2.06 -5.22
C PHE A 78 -14.46 2.45 -3.88
N HIS A 79 -13.60 1.62 -3.31
CA HIS A 79 -12.84 1.95 -2.11
C HIS A 79 -11.35 1.83 -2.40
N ALA A 80 -10.60 2.92 -2.28
CA ALA A 80 -9.14 2.89 -2.32
C ALA A 80 -8.56 2.99 -0.92
N ILE A 81 -7.76 2.00 -0.55
CA ILE A 81 -7.03 1.96 0.72
C ILE A 81 -5.53 1.95 0.46
N ILE A 82 -4.78 2.48 1.41
CA ILE A 82 -3.33 2.33 1.47
C ILE A 82 -2.99 1.62 2.77
N TYR A 83 -2.26 0.53 2.66
CA TYR A 83 -1.67 -0.17 3.79
C TYR A 83 -0.16 -0.24 3.63
N TRP A 84 0.54 -0.25 4.77
CA TRP A 84 1.97 -0.44 4.83
C TRP A 84 2.29 -1.87 5.25
N ARG A 85 3.13 -2.55 4.47
CA ARG A 85 3.70 -3.85 4.79
C ARG A 85 5.05 -3.63 5.46
N ALA A 86 5.22 -4.10 6.68
CA ALA A 86 6.45 -4.00 7.45
C ALA A 86 7.16 -5.37 7.53
N GLY A 87 7.83 -5.76 6.44
CA GLY A 87 8.62 -6.99 6.37
C GLY A 87 10.12 -6.72 6.51
N LEU A 88 10.91 -7.79 6.65
CA LEU A 88 12.38 -7.65 6.74
C LEU A 88 12.97 -7.11 5.43
N LEU A 89 13.58 -5.91 5.48
CA LEU A 89 14.13 -5.20 4.32
C LEU A 89 13.12 -5.00 3.17
N ASN A 90 11.83 -5.07 3.49
CA ASN A 90 10.74 -4.92 2.54
C ASN A 90 9.58 -4.16 3.19
N TYR A 91 9.62 -2.84 3.02
CA TYR A 91 8.71 -1.88 3.60
C TYR A 91 7.93 -1.22 2.47
N GLN A 92 6.67 -1.57 2.26
CA GLN A 92 5.95 -1.15 1.04
C GLN A 92 4.60 -0.54 1.36
N TYR A 93 4.29 0.59 0.74
CA TYR A 93 2.95 1.15 0.69
C TYR A 93 2.24 0.62 -0.55
N THR A 94 1.15 -0.10 -0.32
CA THR A 94 0.31 -0.63 -1.40
C THR A 94 -1.01 0.13 -1.43
N LEU A 95 -1.30 0.74 -2.58
CA LEU A 95 -2.63 1.21 -2.92
C LEU A 95 -3.45 0.04 -3.47
N ALA A 96 -4.56 -0.29 -2.83
CA ALA A 96 -5.48 -1.32 -3.27
C ALA A 96 -6.90 -0.75 -3.44
N CYS A 97 -7.51 -1.03 -4.58
CA CYS A 97 -8.82 -0.54 -4.95
C CYS A 97 -9.82 -1.71 -4.98
N PHE A 98 -10.97 -1.52 -4.36
CA PHE A 98 -12.01 -2.55 -4.22
C PHE A 98 -13.35 -2.05 -4.70
N THR A 99 -14.21 -2.95 -5.18
CA THR A 99 -15.62 -2.65 -5.40
C THR A 99 -16.30 -2.35 -4.07
N LYS A 100 -17.50 -1.76 -4.12
CA LYS A 100 -18.37 -1.58 -2.93
C LYS A 100 -18.67 -2.90 -2.17
N LYS A 101 -18.44 -4.05 -2.82
CA LYS A 101 -18.64 -5.39 -2.23
C LYS A 101 -17.37 -5.99 -1.62
N GLY A 102 -16.22 -5.31 -1.73
CA GLY A 102 -14.93 -5.79 -1.24
C GLY A 102 -14.19 -6.72 -2.19
N GLU A 103 -14.56 -6.73 -3.48
CA GLU A 103 -13.83 -7.47 -4.51
C GLU A 103 -12.68 -6.60 -5.03
N LEU A 104 -11.48 -7.15 -5.18
CA LEU A 104 -10.32 -6.40 -5.70
C LEU A 104 -10.58 -5.95 -7.14
N ILE A 105 -10.34 -4.67 -7.41
CA ILE A 105 -10.33 -4.06 -8.75
C ILE A 105 -8.90 -4.02 -9.28
N ASP A 106 -8.01 -3.37 -8.52
CA ASP A 106 -6.62 -3.16 -8.91
C ASP A 106 -5.75 -2.91 -7.67
N LYS A 107 -4.44 -3.11 -7.78
CA LYS A 107 -3.49 -2.77 -6.72
C LYS A 107 -2.11 -2.45 -7.26
N ARG A 108 -1.39 -1.58 -6.55
CA ARG A 108 -0.02 -1.23 -6.88
C ARG A 108 0.79 -0.85 -5.64
N VAL A 109 2.04 -1.30 -5.59
CA VAL A 109 3.03 -0.73 -4.68
C VAL A 109 3.43 0.63 -5.24
N ILE A 110 3.28 1.68 -4.44
CA ILE A 110 3.50 3.07 -4.88
C ILE A 110 4.67 3.75 -4.18
N ALA A 111 5.05 3.30 -2.99
CA ALA A 111 6.16 3.85 -2.22
C ALA A 111 6.77 2.79 -1.29
N GLY A 112 7.93 3.12 -0.71
CA GLY A 112 8.60 2.32 0.29
C GLY A 112 10.00 1.88 -0.11
N THR A 113 10.61 1.03 0.71
CA THR A 113 11.97 0.54 0.57
C THR A 113 11.95 -0.97 0.40
N PHE A 114 12.46 -1.49 -0.70
CA PHE A 114 12.53 -2.92 -0.95
C PHE A 114 13.83 -3.31 -1.64
N SER A 115 14.29 -4.53 -1.38
CA SER A 115 15.46 -5.09 -2.05
C SER A 115 15.08 -6.29 -2.92
N ASP A 116 15.67 -6.35 -4.11
CA ASP A 116 15.61 -7.51 -4.99
C ASP A 116 16.82 -8.46 -4.83
N GLY A 117 17.66 -8.21 -3.83
CA GLY A 117 18.91 -8.94 -3.57
C GLY A 117 20.13 -8.40 -4.31
N GLN A 118 19.96 -7.47 -5.26
CA GLN A 118 21.06 -6.81 -5.99
C GLN A 118 21.11 -5.30 -5.68
N ALA A 119 19.94 -4.67 -5.62
CA ALA A 119 19.79 -3.26 -5.31
C ALA A 119 18.82 -3.06 -4.15
N LEU A 120 18.96 -1.91 -3.49
CA LEU A 120 17.96 -1.37 -2.58
C LEU A 120 17.25 -0.23 -3.32
N THR A 121 15.96 -0.36 -3.55
CA THR A 121 15.13 0.67 -4.16
C THR A 121 14.33 1.36 -3.05
N ALA A 122 14.42 2.68 -3.01
CA ALA A 122 13.61 3.52 -2.13
C ALA A 122 12.73 4.44 -2.98
N SER A 123 11.42 4.39 -2.76
CA SER A 123 10.42 5.12 -3.51
C SER A 123 9.59 6.02 -2.59
N VAL A 124 9.35 7.25 -3.04
CA VAL A 124 8.44 8.21 -2.41
C VAL A 124 7.28 8.46 -3.36
N ALA A 125 6.05 8.43 -2.85
CA ALA A 125 4.86 8.78 -3.62
C ALA A 125 4.22 10.05 -3.06
N THR A 126 3.76 10.94 -3.93
CA THR A 126 2.83 12.02 -3.57
C THR A 126 1.53 11.80 -4.32
N ILE A 127 0.41 11.80 -3.59
CA ILE A 127 -0.94 11.68 -4.13
C ILE A 127 -1.61 13.04 -4.02
N ASP A 128 -2.06 13.60 -5.13
CA ASP A 128 -2.76 14.89 -5.17
C ASP A 128 -4.29 14.74 -5.18
N GLU A 129 -4.98 15.87 -5.13
CA GLU A 129 -6.43 15.98 -5.08
C GLU A 129 -7.14 15.44 -6.33
N ASP A 130 -6.46 15.41 -7.48
CA ASP A 130 -6.95 14.87 -8.74
C ASP A 130 -6.63 13.37 -8.90
N TRP A 131 -6.14 12.73 -7.83
CA TRP A 131 -5.72 11.33 -7.77
C TRP A 131 -4.57 10.96 -8.70
N ILE A 132 -3.71 11.94 -9.02
CA ILE A 132 -2.43 11.71 -9.65
C ILE A 132 -1.41 11.34 -8.57
N ILE A 133 -0.69 10.25 -8.83
CA ILE A 133 0.31 9.68 -7.93
C ILE A 133 1.67 9.85 -8.58
N SER A 134 2.44 10.83 -8.11
CA SER A 134 3.82 11.05 -8.55
C SER A 134 4.77 10.19 -7.72
N VAL A 135 5.46 9.25 -8.36
CA VAL A 135 6.41 8.34 -7.72
C VAL A 135 7.82 8.68 -8.16
N VAL A 136 8.70 8.88 -7.18
CA VAL A 136 10.14 9.06 -7.40
C VAL A 136 10.87 7.92 -6.71
N SER A 137 11.69 7.18 -7.43
CA SER A 137 12.45 6.04 -6.92
C SER A 137 13.94 6.28 -7.12
N GLY A 138 14.75 6.01 -6.10
CA GLY A 138 16.20 5.96 -6.19
C GLY A 138 16.70 4.56 -5.91
N GLU A 139 17.78 4.16 -6.57
CA GLU A 139 18.43 2.87 -6.34
C GLU A 139 19.84 3.07 -5.78
N ALA A 140 20.17 2.31 -4.74
CA ALA A 140 21.51 2.18 -4.22
C ALA A 140 21.99 0.74 -4.41
N GLY A 141 23.16 0.55 -5.05
CA GLY A 141 23.75 -0.78 -5.22
C GLY A 141 24.19 -1.38 -3.88
N ALA A 142 24.05 -2.71 -3.74
CA ALA A 142 24.47 -3.44 -2.54
C ALA A 142 25.98 -3.23 -2.25
N GLY A 143 26.29 -2.30 -1.34
CA GLY A 143 27.67 -1.96 -0.95
C GLY A 143 28.03 -0.47 -1.07
N GLN A 144 27.18 0.37 -1.67
CA GLN A 144 27.39 1.83 -1.70
C GLN A 144 26.61 2.51 -0.57
N LYS A 145 27.32 3.29 0.25
CA LYS A 145 26.75 4.09 1.37
C LYS A 145 26.10 5.41 0.91
N LEU A 146 26.15 5.74 -0.37
CA LEU A 146 25.74 7.03 -0.90
C LEU A 146 24.68 6.83 -1.98
N TYR A 147 23.53 7.45 -1.76
CA TYR A 147 22.47 7.66 -2.74
C TYR A 147 23.06 8.31 -4.01
N ASP A 148 22.76 7.77 -5.18
CA ASP A 148 23.12 8.36 -6.47
C ASP A 148 21.89 9.06 -7.08
N PRO A 149 21.81 10.41 -7.05
CA PRO A 149 20.69 11.13 -7.65
C PRO A 149 20.55 10.90 -9.16
N SER A 150 21.61 10.44 -9.84
CA SER A 150 21.58 10.19 -11.28
C SER A 150 20.90 8.87 -11.66
N SER A 151 20.66 7.97 -10.70
CA SER A 151 19.90 6.73 -10.89
C SER A 151 18.40 6.89 -10.61
N SER A 152 17.94 8.09 -10.22
CA SER A 152 16.54 8.28 -9.84
C SER A 152 15.60 8.20 -11.04
N THR A 153 14.53 7.41 -10.92
CA THR A 153 13.45 7.34 -11.90
C THR A 153 12.20 8.00 -11.33
N ALA A 154 11.52 8.80 -12.15
CA ALA A 154 10.25 9.41 -11.81
C ALA A 154 9.19 8.97 -12.82
N TYR A 155 8.01 8.61 -12.32
CA TYR A 155 6.86 8.28 -13.15
C TYR A 155 5.57 8.69 -12.43
N GLN A 156 4.49 8.76 -13.19
CA GLN A 156 3.17 9.11 -12.67
C GLN A 156 2.18 7.97 -12.88
N LEU A 157 1.30 7.80 -11.91
CA LEU A 157 0.12 6.96 -12.01
C LEU A 157 -1.12 7.84 -11.87
N GLU A 158 -2.22 7.36 -12.42
CA GLU A 158 -3.55 7.94 -12.24
C GLU A 158 -4.47 6.86 -11.69
N LEU A 159 -5.23 7.19 -10.65
CA LEU A 159 -6.32 6.38 -10.16
C LEU A 159 -7.61 6.83 -10.85
N LEU A 160 -8.17 5.96 -11.70
CA LEU A 160 -9.36 6.26 -12.49
C LEU A 160 -10.65 6.15 -11.65
N PRO A 161 -11.76 6.80 -12.06
CA PRO A 161 -13.04 6.75 -11.35
C PRO A 161 -13.63 5.35 -11.13
N GLU A 162 -13.23 4.36 -11.92
CA GLU A 162 -13.60 2.95 -11.76
C GLU A 162 -12.67 2.17 -10.81
N GLY A 163 -11.65 2.81 -10.22
CA GLY A 163 -10.70 2.20 -9.30
C GLY A 163 -9.50 1.50 -9.97
N ARG A 164 -9.30 1.70 -11.29
CA ARG A 164 -8.11 1.18 -12.01
C ARG A 164 -6.92 2.11 -11.83
N ILE A 165 -5.72 1.54 -11.75
CA ILE A 165 -4.47 2.29 -11.59
C ILE A 165 -3.67 2.18 -12.89
N VAL A 166 -3.48 3.30 -13.59
CA VAL A 166 -2.79 3.34 -14.89
C VAL A 166 -1.50 4.16 -14.82
N ASN A 167 -0.50 3.83 -15.64
CA ASN A 167 0.65 4.72 -15.81
C ASN A 167 0.25 5.90 -16.69
N VAL A 168 0.66 7.10 -16.30
CA VAL A 168 0.53 8.29 -17.14
C VAL A 168 1.75 8.34 -18.06
N SER A 169 1.51 8.22 -19.36
CA SER A 169 2.55 8.50 -20.36
C SER A 169 2.71 10.00 -20.48
N ILE A 170 3.89 10.52 -20.17
CA ILE A 170 4.24 11.91 -20.47
C ILE A 170 4.72 11.91 -21.93
N GLU A 171 3.94 12.49 -22.83
CA GLU A 171 4.36 12.76 -24.23
C GLU A 171 5.35 13.93 -24.32
#